data_AF-A0A1Q4F3M6-F1
#
_entry.id   AF-A0A1Q4F3M6-F1
#
_cell.length_a   1.000
_cell.length_b   1.000
_cell.length_c   1.000
_cell.angle_alpha   90.00
_cell.angle_beta   90.00
_cell.angle_gamma   90.00
#
_symmetry.space_group_name_H-M   'P 1'
#
loop_
_entity.id
_entity.type
_entity.pdbx_description
1 polymer ?
#
loop_
_entity_poly.entity_id
_entity_poly.type
_entity_poly.pdbx_seq_one_letter_code
_entity_poly.pdbx_strand_id
1 'polypeptide(L)'
;MLHQPVIYRLYTLKYLPAILYSGVAIWIFATLKRFIMKNTTFQQQASIPKPRWQTGAYARHATYELILPEPFLMLCRLMDIPPRNMIIDFMDDLSCGSCWQRERRDAAREHLIRYFIAHGYGQQHYTEAEIREMFSQMDTVGRLFPWGSGIQMIDRYCKWRKKQQRCWFKQWRRRRG
;
A
#
# COMPACT_ATOMS: atom_id res chain seq x y z
N MET A 1 7.01 -12.76 -16.14
CA MET A 1 5.69 -13.37 -16.40
C MET A 1 4.93 -13.48 -15.07
N LEU A 2 3.73 -12.89 -15.04
CA LEU A 2 2.59 -13.12 -14.12
C LEU A 2 2.81 -13.12 -12.59
N HIS A 3 2.44 -11.99 -12.00
CA HIS A 3 1.89 -11.87 -10.65
C HIS A 3 0.73 -12.85 -10.41
N GLN A 4 0.73 -13.53 -9.26
CA GLN A 4 -0.50 -13.92 -8.58
C GLN A 4 -0.45 -13.48 -7.12
N PRO A 5 -1.40 -12.66 -6.63
CA PRO A 5 -1.55 -12.40 -5.22
C PRO A 5 -2.48 -13.42 -4.55
N VAL A 6 -1.98 -13.93 -3.43
CA VAL A 6 -2.69 -14.42 -2.23
C VAL A 6 -4.22 -14.40 -2.34
N ILE A 7 -4.80 -15.58 -2.59
CA ILE A 7 -6.24 -15.81 -2.46
C ILE A 7 -6.56 -16.06 -0.99
N TYR A 8 -7.47 -15.22 -0.50
CA TYR A 8 -8.17 -15.32 0.77
C TYR A 8 -8.61 -16.76 1.08
N ARG A 9 -8.16 -17.29 2.23
CA ARG A 9 -8.80 -18.42 2.90
C ARG A 9 -10.23 -18.01 3.26
N LEU A 10 -11.19 -18.36 2.42
CA LEU A 10 -12.58 -18.44 2.84
C LEU A 10 -12.74 -19.75 3.62
N TYR A 11 -12.89 -19.60 4.93
CA TYR A 11 -13.55 -20.61 5.75
C TYR A 11 -15.00 -20.80 5.27
N THR A 12 -15.54 -21.97 5.63
CA THR A 12 -16.93 -22.44 5.50
C THR A 12 -17.38 -22.97 4.13
N LEU A 13 -17.19 -24.30 3.96
CA LEU A 13 -18.19 -25.24 3.44
C LEU A 13 -17.69 -26.69 3.67
N LYS A 14 -17.43 -27.03 4.93
CA LYS A 14 -17.63 -28.41 5.40
C LYS A 14 -19.12 -28.49 5.73
N TYR A 15 -19.81 -29.55 5.30
CA TYR A 15 -21.26 -29.77 5.32
C TYR A 15 -22.00 -29.36 4.03
N LEU A 16 -21.92 -30.25 3.03
CA LEU A 16 -23.08 -30.58 2.21
C LEU A 16 -23.00 -32.08 1.88
N PRO A 17 -24.04 -32.88 2.21
CA PRO A 17 -24.06 -34.31 1.91
C PRO A 17 -24.17 -34.52 0.41
N ALA A 18 -23.56 -35.61 -0.06
CA ALA A 18 -23.64 -36.09 -1.43
C ALA A 18 -25.11 -36.32 -1.83
N ILE A 19 -25.68 -35.40 -2.62
CA ILE A 19 -26.95 -35.61 -3.31
C ILE A 19 -26.69 -35.51 -4.81
N LEU A 20 -26.54 -36.71 -5.37
CA LEU A 20 -27.02 -37.19 -6.67
C LEU A 20 -27.26 -36.15 -7.77
N TYR A 21 -26.49 -36.34 -8.84
CA TYR A 21 -26.69 -35.92 -10.22
C TYR A 21 -28.17 -35.90 -10.64
N SER A 22 -28.76 -34.70 -10.68
CA SER A 22 -29.92 -34.41 -11.51
C SER A 22 -29.56 -33.27 -12.46
N GLY A 23 -29.92 -33.40 -13.74
CA GLY A 23 -29.53 -32.45 -14.80
C GLY A 23 -29.93 -30.99 -14.53
N VAL A 24 -30.85 -30.74 -13.59
CA VAL A 24 -31.30 -29.41 -13.16
C VAL A 24 -30.21 -28.66 -12.38
N ALA A 25 -29.44 -29.33 -11.52
CA ALA A 25 -28.38 -28.70 -10.74
C ALA A 25 -27.23 -28.21 -11.64
N ILE A 26 -26.89 -28.97 -12.68
CA ILE A 26 -25.88 -28.59 -13.68
C ILE A 26 -26.34 -27.36 -14.47
N TRP A 27 -27.64 -27.28 -14.79
CA TRP A 27 -28.22 -26.14 -15.51
C TRP A 27 -28.29 -24.87 -14.67
N ILE A 28 -28.59 -24.98 -13.36
CA ILE A 28 -28.56 -23.85 -12.42
C ILE A 28 -27.13 -23.33 -12.25
N PHE A 29 -26.14 -24.22 -12.06
CA PHE A 29 -24.73 -23.81 -11.98
C PHE A 29 -24.24 -23.16 -13.28
N ALA A 30 -24.64 -23.67 -14.45
CA ALA A 30 -24.28 -23.08 -15.75
C ALA A 30 -24.89 -21.69 -15.93
N THR A 31 -26.14 -21.49 -15.50
CA THR A 31 -26.84 -20.20 -15.57
C THR A 31 -26.27 -19.19 -14.58
N LEU A 32 -25.94 -19.61 -13.36
CA LEU A 32 -25.26 -18.76 -12.37
C LEU A 32 -23.86 -18.36 -12.85
N LYS A 33 -23.10 -19.28 -13.46
CA LYS A 33 -21.77 -18.99 -14.02
C LYS A 33 -21.85 -18.01 -15.18
N ARG A 34 -22.86 -18.15 -16.06
CA ARG A 34 -23.16 -17.16 -17.13
C ARG A 34 -23.60 -15.81 -16.59
N PHE A 35 -24.35 -15.78 -15.49
CA PHE A 35 -24.80 -14.54 -14.85
C PHE A 35 -23.64 -13.81 -14.16
N ILE A 36 -22.78 -14.54 -13.43
CA ILE A 36 -21.58 -13.99 -12.79
C ILE A 36 -20.58 -13.47 -13.85
N MET A 37 -20.39 -14.18 -14.96
CA MET A 37 -19.45 -13.75 -16.02
C MET A 37 -19.91 -12.52 -16.82
N LYS A 38 -21.21 -12.19 -16.84
CA LYS A 38 -21.71 -11.04 -17.61
C LYS A 38 -21.48 -9.67 -16.93
N ASN A 39 -21.16 -9.65 -15.63
CA ASN A 39 -21.07 -8.40 -14.85
C ASN A 39 -19.66 -8.05 -14.37
N THR A 40 -18.61 -8.66 -14.94
CA THR A 40 -17.23 -8.31 -14.59
C THR A 40 -16.42 -7.88 -15.80
N THR A 41 -16.97 -6.96 -16.58
CA THR A 41 -16.12 -6.01 -17.31
C THR A 41 -15.44 -5.14 -16.27
N PHE A 42 -14.24 -5.54 -15.83
CA PHE A 42 -13.29 -4.62 -15.24
C PHE A 42 -13.03 -3.55 -16.31
N GLN A 43 -13.79 -2.46 -16.26
CA GLN A 43 -13.48 -1.29 -17.05
C GLN A 43 -12.05 -0.92 -16.71
N GLN A 44 -11.18 -1.03 -17.71
CA GLN A 44 -9.79 -0.63 -17.63
C GLN A 44 -9.80 0.83 -17.22
N GLN A 45 -9.56 1.06 -15.93
CA GLN A 45 -9.75 2.37 -15.32
C GLN A 45 -8.83 3.34 -16.05
N ALA A 46 -9.43 4.36 -16.69
CA ALA A 46 -8.72 5.37 -17.46
C ALA A 46 -7.45 5.78 -16.69
N SER A 47 -6.30 5.58 -17.32
CA SER A 47 -5.01 5.73 -16.64
C SER A 47 -4.92 7.13 -16.07
N ILE A 48 -4.99 7.25 -14.74
CA ILE A 48 -4.83 8.52 -14.05
C ILE A 48 -3.52 9.13 -14.56
N PRO A 49 -3.50 10.38 -15.07
CA PRO A 49 -2.31 10.97 -15.64
C PRO A 49 -1.17 10.91 -14.62
N LYS A 50 -0.07 10.27 -15.04
CA LYS A 50 1.13 10.11 -14.23
C LYS A 50 1.79 11.49 -14.07
N PRO A 51 2.23 11.88 -12.86
CA PRO A 51 3.00 13.10 -12.71
C PRO A 51 4.29 13.03 -13.55
N ARG A 52 4.65 14.14 -14.23
CA ARG A 52 5.84 14.19 -15.11
C ARG A 52 7.16 13.86 -14.41
N TRP A 53 7.20 13.96 -13.07
CA TRP A 53 8.37 13.64 -12.26
C TRP A 53 8.52 12.15 -11.93
N GLN A 54 7.48 11.32 -12.15
CA GLN A 54 7.53 9.87 -11.90
C GLN A 54 8.13 9.11 -13.09
N THR A 55 9.34 9.49 -13.50
CA THR A 55 10.07 8.91 -14.63
C THR A 55 11.52 8.64 -14.24
N GLY A 56 12.20 7.74 -14.96
CA GLY A 56 13.58 7.34 -14.68
C GLY A 56 13.76 6.82 -13.25
N ALA A 57 14.67 7.43 -12.49
CA ALA A 57 14.96 7.08 -11.09
C ALA A 57 13.76 7.22 -10.13
N TYR A 58 12.71 7.96 -10.51
CA TYR A 58 11.52 8.18 -9.70
C TYR A 58 10.30 7.40 -10.22
N ALA A 59 10.53 6.41 -11.09
CA ALA A 59 9.46 5.56 -11.59
C ALA A 59 8.79 4.80 -10.44
N ARG A 60 7.45 4.78 -10.45
CA ARG A 60 6.65 4.11 -9.40
C ARG A 60 6.90 2.60 -9.35
N HIS A 61 7.14 1.98 -10.50
CA HIS A 61 7.48 0.57 -10.60
C HIS A 61 8.97 0.48 -10.91
N ALA A 62 9.73 0.01 -9.94
CA ALA A 62 11.16 -0.18 -10.04
C ALA A 62 11.50 -1.61 -9.58
N THR A 63 12.47 -2.22 -10.26
CA THR A 63 13.05 -3.50 -9.87
C THR A 63 14.49 -3.22 -9.47
N TYR A 64 14.87 -3.57 -8.25
CA TYR A 64 16.22 -3.39 -7.73
C TYR A 64 16.83 -4.76 -7.48
N GLU A 65 18.02 -4.98 -8.02
CA GLU A 65 18.88 -6.09 -7.62
C GLU A 65 19.78 -5.58 -6.49
N LEU A 66 19.65 -6.18 -5.32
CA LEU A 66 20.34 -5.76 -4.11
C LEU A 66 21.17 -6.91 -3.57
N ILE A 67 22.44 -6.63 -3.28
CA ILE A 67 23.28 -7.53 -2.48
C ILE A 67 23.07 -7.13 -1.03
N LEU A 68 22.40 -7.99 -0.26
CA LEU A 68 22.13 -7.75 1.15
C LEU A 68 23.37 -8.07 1.98
N PRO A 69 23.81 -7.16 2.88
CA PRO A 69 24.94 -7.43 3.76
C PRO A 69 24.70 -8.65 4.65
N GLU A 70 25.72 -9.47 4.84
CA GLU A 70 25.63 -10.68 5.64
C GLU A 70 25.17 -10.42 7.09
N PRO A 71 25.67 -9.39 7.81
CA PRO A 71 25.17 -9.08 9.16
C PRO A 71 23.66 -8.77 9.19
N PHE A 72 23.14 -8.14 8.13
CA PHE A 72 21.71 -7.87 8.02
C PHE A 72 20.92 -9.17 7.84
N LEU A 73 21.41 -10.09 7.02
CA LEU A 73 20.80 -11.42 6.85
C LEU A 73 20.84 -12.23 8.15
N MET A 74 21.93 -12.16 8.90
CA MET A 74 22.05 -12.81 10.21
C MET A 74 20.98 -12.29 11.18
N LEU A 75 20.81 -10.97 11.28
CA LEU A 75 19.77 -10.37 12.12
C LEU A 75 18.36 -10.78 11.69
N CYS A 76 18.07 -10.75 10.39
CA CYS A 76 16.80 -11.22 9.84
C CYS A 76 16.54 -12.69 10.20
N ARG A 77 17.57 -13.53 10.12
CA ARG A 77 17.46 -14.96 10.43
C ARG A 77 17.25 -15.21 11.92
N LEU A 78 17.92 -14.46 12.80
CA LEU A 78 17.76 -14.58 14.25
C LEU A 78 16.36 -14.17 14.73
N MET A 79 15.78 -13.15 14.10
CA MET A 79 14.47 -12.62 14.46
C MET A 79 13.31 -13.32 13.73
N ASP A 80 13.60 -14.29 12.86
CA ASP A 80 12.64 -14.97 11.98
C ASP A 80 11.80 -14.00 11.10
N ILE A 81 12.44 -12.94 10.61
CA ILE A 81 11.79 -11.94 9.75
C ILE A 81 12.47 -11.94 8.38
N PRO A 82 11.72 -12.20 7.28
CA PRO A 82 12.27 -12.11 5.94
C PRO A 82 12.80 -10.69 5.64
N PRO A 83 14.00 -10.53 5.05
CA PRO A 83 14.59 -9.23 4.73
C PRO A 83 13.66 -8.33 3.89
N ARG A 84 12.93 -8.94 2.95
CA ARG A 84 11.95 -8.25 2.12
C ARG A 84 10.87 -7.56 2.94
N ASN A 85 10.37 -8.20 3.99
CA ASN A 85 9.30 -7.64 4.82
C ASN A 85 9.83 -6.43 5.58
N MET A 86 11.03 -6.53 6.15
CA MET A 86 11.66 -5.41 6.86
C MET A 86 11.88 -4.18 5.96
N ILE A 87 12.31 -4.39 4.71
CA ILE A 87 12.47 -3.28 3.74
C ILE A 87 11.11 -2.67 3.38
N ILE A 88 10.08 -3.49 3.18
CA ILE A 88 8.73 -3.01 2.88
C ILE A 88 8.15 -2.24 4.07
N ASP A 89 8.28 -2.77 5.28
CA ASP A 89 7.81 -2.14 6.50
C ASP A 89 8.50 -0.78 6.71
N PHE A 90 9.82 -0.71 6.48
CA PHE A 90 10.56 0.54 6.51
C PHE A 90 10.01 1.57 5.50
N MET A 91 9.75 1.16 4.25
CA MET A 91 9.17 2.05 3.24
C MET A 91 7.73 2.46 3.56
N ASP A 92 6.92 1.53 4.08
CA ASP A 92 5.52 1.79 4.43
C ASP A 92 5.41 2.73 5.63
N ASP A 93 6.28 2.55 6.63
CA ASP A 93 6.34 3.39 7.83
C ASP A 93 6.78 4.82 7.50
N LEU A 94 7.80 4.98 6.64
CA LEU A 94 8.25 6.29 6.14
C LEU A 94 7.21 6.98 5.25
N SER A 95 6.49 6.23 4.42
CA SER A 95 5.50 6.80 3.50
C SER A 95 4.20 7.24 4.18
N CYS A 96 4.05 6.98 5.50
CA CYS A 96 2.79 7.09 6.24
C CYS A 96 1.63 6.45 5.46
N GLY A 97 1.94 5.39 4.70
CA GLY A 97 1.11 4.84 3.63
C GLY A 97 -0.05 4.03 4.19
N SER A 98 0.25 3.22 5.20
CA SER A 98 -0.67 2.28 5.82
C SER A 98 -1.55 2.95 6.88
N CYS A 99 -2.87 2.87 6.69
CA CYS A 99 -3.83 3.22 7.75
C CYS A 99 -3.92 2.13 8.83
N TRP A 100 -3.58 0.87 8.53
CA TRP A 100 -3.69 -0.27 9.44
C TRP A 100 -2.67 -0.22 10.60
N GLN A 101 -3.05 -0.67 11.80
CA GLN A 101 -2.15 -0.82 12.97
C GLN A 101 -1.30 0.43 13.32
N ARG A 102 -1.94 1.59 13.49
CA ARG A 102 -1.22 2.85 13.78
C ARG A 102 -0.45 2.87 15.09
N GLU A 103 -1.08 2.43 16.18
CA GLU A 103 -0.51 2.59 17.53
C GLU A 103 0.85 1.91 17.66
N ARG A 104 1.02 0.73 17.05
CA ARG A 104 2.31 0.02 17.02
C ARG A 104 3.36 0.73 16.15
N ARG A 105 2.92 1.48 15.14
CA ARG A 105 3.78 2.14 14.14
C ARG A 105 4.14 3.57 14.48
N ASP A 106 3.39 4.24 15.35
CA ASP A 106 3.66 5.64 15.71
C ASP A 106 5.00 5.77 16.46
N ALA A 107 5.32 4.82 17.35
CA ALA A 107 6.61 4.77 18.02
C ALA A 107 7.77 4.49 17.05
N ALA A 108 7.61 3.50 16.15
CA ALA A 108 8.60 3.17 15.13
C ALA A 108 8.85 4.35 14.17
N ARG A 109 7.79 5.06 13.79
CA ARG A 109 7.88 6.22 12.89
C ARG A 109 8.72 7.34 13.48
N GLU A 110 8.59 7.65 14.76
CA GLU A 110 9.41 8.69 15.39
C GLU A 110 10.91 8.33 15.34
N HIS A 111 11.25 7.06 15.58
CA HIS A 111 12.64 6.59 15.42
C HIS A 111 13.14 6.68 13.98
N LEU A 112 12.29 6.39 13.00
CA LEU A 112 12.61 6.50 11.59
C LEU A 112 12.81 7.95 11.14
N ILE A 113 11.99 8.89 11.63
CA ILE A 113 12.16 10.32 11.35
C ILE A 113 13.49 10.82 11.93
N ARG A 114 13.83 10.42 13.17
CA ARG A 114 15.12 10.75 13.78
C ARG A 114 16.28 10.17 12.98
N TYR A 115 16.17 8.92 12.52
CA TYR A 115 17.17 8.29 11.66
C TYR A 115 17.34 9.05 10.34
N PHE A 116 16.24 9.48 9.72
CA PHE A 116 16.24 10.25 8.48
C PHE A 116 16.95 11.59 8.62
N ILE A 117 16.68 12.30 9.73
CA ILE A 117 17.33 13.58 10.07
C ILE A 117 18.82 13.35 10.36
N ALA A 118 19.17 12.31 11.12
CA ALA A 118 20.55 12.00 11.47
C ALA A 118 21.42 11.66 10.25
N HIS A 119 20.82 11.05 9.22
CA HIS A 119 21.50 10.80 7.94
C HIS A 119 21.67 12.05 7.06
N GLY A 120 21.08 13.17 7.45
CA GLY A 120 21.15 14.41 6.69
C GLY A 120 20.34 14.40 5.39
N TYR A 121 19.40 13.47 5.23
CA TYR A 121 18.58 13.41 4.03
C TYR A 121 17.73 14.68 3.89
N GLY A 122 17.90 15.38 2.77
CA GLY A 122 17.13 16.59 2.45
C GLY A 122 17.55 17.86 3.20
N GLN A 123 18.56 17.81 4.07
CA GLN A 123 19.06 18.99 4.81
C GLN A 123 19.61 20.10 3.90
N GLN A 124 19.99 19.76 2.65
CA GLN A 124 20.40 20.73 1.64
C GLN A 124 19.25 21.65 1.18
N HIS A 125 18.00 21.29 1.46
CA HIS A 125 16.81 21.96 0.94
C HIS A 125 15.80 22.37 2.00
N TYR A 126 15.82 21.71 3.16
CA TYR A 126 14.84 21.90 4.20
C TYR A 126 15.51 21.81 5.57
N THR A 127 15.04 22.64 6.50
CA THR A 127 15.43 22.57 7.90
C THR A 127 14.86 21.31 8.57
N GLU A 128 15.43 20.90 9.70
CA GLU A 128 14.90 19.78 10.48
C GLU A 128 13.42 19.97 10.84
N ALA A 129 13.04 21.20 11.23
CA ALA A 129 11.67 21.53 11.58
C ALA A 129 10.71 21.33 10.40
N GLU A 130 11.11 21.72 9.19
CA GLU A 130 10.31 21.52 7.98
C GLU A 130 10.20 20.04 7.60
N ILE A 131 11.27 19.27 7.78
CA ILE A 131 11.23 17.81 7.56
C ILE A 131 10.25 17.16 8.53
N ARG A 132 10.28 17.53 9.82
CA ARG A 132 9.30 17.07 10.81
C ARG A 132 7.88 17.49 10.45
N GLU A 133 7.69 18.71 9.97
CA GLU A 133 6.40 19.21 9.49
C GLU A 133 5.88 18.38 8.32
N MET A 134 6.73 18.04 7.34
CA MET A 134 6.38 17.18 6.20
C MET A 134 5.80 15.84 6.67
N PHE A 135 6.49 15.15 7.58
CA PHE A 135 6.03 13.87 8.11
C PHE A 135 4.74 14.01 8.92
N SER A 136 4.60 15.08 9.72
CA SER A 136 3.38 15.36 10.50
C SER A 136 2.16 15.61 9.61
N GLN A 137 2.32 16.39 8.53
CA GLN A 137 1.25 16.63 7.55
C GLN A 137 0.83 15.32 6.85
N MET A 138 1.80 14.47 6.50
CA MET A 138 1.52 13.16 5.90
C MET A 138 0.77 12.22 6.86
N ASP A 139 1.16 12.18 8.14
CA ASP A 139 0.45 11.40 9.15
C ASP A 139 -0.99 11.89 9.35
N THR A 140 -1.18 13.22 9.40
CA THR A 140 -2.51 13.84 9.57
C THR A 140 -3.49 13.40 8.48
N VAL A 141 -3.05 13.36 7.21
CA VAL A 141 -3.87 12.84 6.10
C VAL A 141 -4.23 11.37 6.30
N GLY A 142 -3.30 10.58 6.85
CA GLY A 142 -3.58 9.22 7.26
C GLY A 142 -4.66 9.16 8.34
N ARG A 143 -4.67 10.08 9.33
CA ARG A 143 -5.60 10.06 10.50
C ARG A 143 -7.05 10.21 10.09
N LEU A 144 -7.30 10.88 8.98
CA LEU A 144 -8.61 11.08 8.39
C LEU A 144 -9.17 9.83 7.69
N PHE A 145 -8.55 8.65 7.87
CA PHE A 145 -9.06 7.41 7.29
C PHE A 145 -10.43 7.07 7.90
N PRO A 146 -11.46 6.81 7.06
CA PRO A 146 -12.81 6.55 7.54
C PRO A 146 -12.94 5.09 8.03
N TRP A 147 -12.51 4.85 9.27
CA TRP A 147 -12.64 3.56 9.93
C TRP A 147 -14.09 3.09 10.02
N GLY A 148 -14.33 1.79 9.84
CA GLY A 148 -15.65 1.19 9.93
C GLY A 148 -16.66 1.68 8.89
N SER A 149 -16.23 2.47 7.90
CA SER A 149 -17.12 3.03 6.88
C SER A 149 -17.30 2.08 5.69
N GLY A 150 -18.40 2.24 4.96
CA GLY A 150 -18.66 1.46 3.75
C GLY A 150 -17.62 1.69 2.64
N ILE A 151 -17.49 0.71 1.74
CA ILE A 151 -16.52 0.70 0.63
C ILE A 151 -16.55 1.99 -0.20
N GLN A 152 -17.72 2.60 -0.40
CA GLN A 152 -17.86 3.85 -1.15
C GLN A 152 -17.16 5.04 -0.47
N MET A 153 -17.21 5.12 0.86
CA MET A 153 -16.52 6.17 1.61
C MET A 153 -15.01 5.95 1.59
N ILE A 154 -14.57 4.70 1.67
CA ILE A 154 -13.17 4.32 1.52
C ILE A 154 -12.65 4.71 0.11
N ASP A 155 -13.41 4.45 -0.96
CA ASP A 155 -13.03 4.85 -2.31
C ASP A 155 -12.94 6.39 -2.47
N ARG A 156 -13.92 7.13 -1.91
CA ARG A 156 -13.88 8.60 -1.87
C ARG A 156 -12.65 9.11 -1.14
N TYR A 157 -12.34 8.54 0.03
CA TYR A 157 -11.11 8.85 0.77
C TYR A 157 -9.87 8.56 -0.06
N CYS A 158 -9.79 7.41 -0.74
CA CYS A 158 -8.64 7.05 -1.57
C CYS A 158 -8.42 8.05 -2.72
N LYS A 159 -9.50 8.50 -3.37
CA LYS A 159 -9.46 9.53 -4.41
C LYS A 159 -9.02 10.88 -3.85
N TRP A 160 -9.59 11.30 -2.72
CA TRP A 160 -9.24 12.54 -2.04
C TRP A 160 -7.78 12.54 -1.58
N ARG A 161 -7.31 11.47 -0.93
CA ARG A 161 -5.93 11.29 -0.46
C ARG A 161 -4.92 11.45 -1.59
N LYS A 162 -5.18 10.83 -2.75
CA LYS A 162 -4.33 11.00 -3.95
C LYS A 162 -4.25 12.46 -4.41
N LYS A 163 -5.35 13.21 -4.35
CA LYS A 163 -5.36 14.65 -4.69
C LYS A 163 -4.58 15.46 -3.66
N GLN A 164 -4.76 15.20 -2.37
CA GLN A 164 -4.03 15.88 -1.30
C GLN A 164 -2.53 15.64 -1.38
N GLN A 165 -2.09 14.39 -1.57
CA GLN A 165 -0.66 14.06 -1.74
C GLN A 165 -0.02 14.80 -2.93
N ARG A 166 -0.78 15.01 -4.02
CA ARG A 166 -0.30 15.80 -5.17
C ARG A 166 -0.17 17.29 -4.83
N CYS A 167 -1.12 17.85 -4.10
CA CYS A 167 -1.07 19.26 -3.68
C CYS A 167 0.08 19.48 -2.68
N TRP A 168 0.19 18.60 -1.70
CA TRP A 168 1.27 18.55 -0.71
C TRP A 168 2.65 18.53 -1.40
N PHE A 169 2.86 17.62 -2.36
CA PHE A 169 4.13 17.55 -3.09
C PHE A 169 4.44 18.84 -3.86
N LYS A 170 3.43 19.46 -4.50
CA LYS A 170 3.60 20.73 -5.21
C LYS A 170 3.98 21.87 -4.27
N GLN A 171 3.38 21.93 -3.08
CA GLN A 171 3.68 22.95 -2.07
C GLN A 171 5.13 22.87 -1.62
N TRP A 172 5.58 21.70 -1.19
CA TRP A 172 6.95 21.50 -0.72
C TRP A 172 7.99 21.67 -1.82
N ARG A 173 7.68 21.23 -3.04
CA ARG A 173 8.56 21.45 -4.20
C ARG A 173 8.76 22.93 -4.51
N ARG A 174 7.75 23.79 -4.32
CA ARG A 174 7.91 25.25 -4.52
C ARG A 174 8.81 25.89 -3.46
N ARG A 175 8.81 25.37 -2.23
CA ARG A 175 9.66 25.86 -1.13
C ARG A 175 11.12 25.44 -1.27
N ARG A 176 11.44 24.49 -2.14
CA ARG A 176 12.82 24.02 -2.42
C ARG A 176 13.65 25.05 -3.19
N GLY A 177 13.00 26.05 -3.80
CA GLY A 177 13.61 27.09 -4.63
C GLY A 177 13.83 28.37 -3.85
#